data_AF-A0A661LSR2-F1
#
_entry.id   AF-A0A661LSR2-F1
#
_cell.length_a   1.000
_cell.length_b   1.000
_cell.length_c   1.000
_cell.angle_alpha   90.00
_cell.angle_beta   90.00
_cell.angle_gamma   90.00
#
_symmetry.space_group_name_H-M   'P 1'
#
loop_
_entity.id
_entity.type
_entity.pdbx_description
1 polymer ?
#
loop_
_entity_poly.entity_id
_entity_poly.type
_entity_poly.pdbx_seq_one_letter_code
_entity_poly.pdbx_strand_id
1 'polypeptide(L)'
;VLAKRKKGFTLFSFLEGTAGDAGVKAYIKYMKPSISTGPGPYQESLVEMELEEITLNQLIGYLYRIESPDNVVSIKRISIKENKKKPGYIDAILQVLTFK
;
A
#
# COMPACT_ATOMS: atom_id res chain seq x y z
N VAL A 1 8.99 15.69 10.06
CA VAL A 1 7.94 15.05 9.23
C VAL A 1 7.06 14.13 10.09
N LEU A 2 7.63 13.11 10.75
CA LEU A 2 6.89 12.21 11.68
C LEU A 2 6.09 12.95 12.79
N ALA A 3 6.63 14.04 13.35
CA ALA A 3 5.96 14.84 14.38
C ALA A 3 4.65 15.52 13.93
N LYS A 4 4.38 15.61 12.62
CA LYS A 4 3.14 16.17 12.05
C LYS A 4 2.06 15.10 11.81
N ARG A 5 2.38 13.81 12.01
CA ARG A 5 1.45 12.70 11.79
C ARG A 5 0.31 12.75 12.82
N LYS A 6 -0.93 12.56 12.36
CA LYS A 6 -2.10 12.49 13.24
C LYS A 6 -1.93 11.38 14.29
N LYS A 7 -2.31 11.67 15.54
CA LYS A 7 -2.37 10.66 16.61
C LYS A 7 -3.27 9.50 16.17
N GLY A 8 -2.83 8.26 16.42
CA GLY A 8 -3.58 7.06 16.05
C GLY A 8 -3.42 6.59 14.59
N PHE A 9 -2.51 7.19 13.82
CA PHE A 9 -2.21 6.71 12.47
C PHE A 9 -1.74 5.25 12.48
N THR A 10 -2.33 4.43 11.61
CA THR A 10 -1.80 3.11 11.26
C THR A 10 -1.63 3.03 9.75
N LEU A 11 -0.59 2.33 9.29
CA LEU A 11 -0.37 2.14 7.85
C LEU A 11 -1.54 1.39 7.21
N PHE A 12 -2.14 0.44 7.92
CA PHE A 12 -3.31 -0.30 7.48
C PHE A 12 -4.49 0.64 7.18
N SER A 13 -4.92 1.45 8.15
CA SER A 13 -6.08 2.34 7.98
C SER A 13 -5.83 3.42 6.92
N PHE A 14 -4.58 3.87 6.78
CA PHE A 14 -4.18 4.79 5.71
C PHE A 14 -4.35 4.16 4.31
N LEU A 15 -3.82 2.95 4.12
CA LEU A 15 -3.90 2.24 2.84
C LEU A 15 -5.34 1.85 2.50
N GLU A 16 -6.12 1.43 3.50
CA GLU A 16 -7.53 1.08 3.34
C GLU A 16 -8.36 2.31 2.93
N GLY A 17 -8.19 3.44 3.61
CA GLY A 17 -8.89 4.69 3.27
C GLY A 17 -8.54 5.15 1.86
N THR A 18 -7.25 5.18 1.54
CA THR A 18 -6.75 5.57 0.22
C THR A 18 -7.27 4.63 -0.89
N ALA A 19 -7.45 3.35 -0.60
CA ALA A 19 -8.01 2.40 -1.55
C ALA A 19 -9.50 2.67 -1.84
N GLY A 20 -10.23 3.17 -0.84
CA GLY A 20 -11.59 3.69 -1.01
C GLY A 20 -11.61 4.89 -1.96
N ASP A 21 -10.76 5.89 -1.69
CA ASP A 21 -10.67 7.12 -2.49
C ASP A 21 -10.18 6.87 -3.93
N ALA A 22 -9.35 5.85 -4.12
CA ALA A 22 -8.84 5.44 -5.42
C ALA A 22 -9.81 4.52 -6.19
N GLY A 23 -10.92 4.09 -5.57
CA GLY A 23 -11.87 3.14 -6.18
C GLY A 23 -11.30 1.73 -6.37
N VAL A 24 -10.23 1.37 -5.65
CA VAL A 24 -9.58 0.05 -5.74
C VAL A 24 -9.92 -0.88 -4.55
N LYS A 25 -10.71 -0.40 -3.57
CA LYS A 25 -11.04 -1.15 -2.36
C LYS A 25 -11.70 -2.51 -2.65
N ALA A 26 -12.58 -2.58 -3.65
CA ALA A 26 -13.26 -3.82 -4.05
C ALA A 26 -12.32 -4.87 -4.65
N TYR A 27 -11.12 -4.47 -5.05
CA TYR A 27 -10.11 -5.31 -5.70
C TYR A 27 -9.03 -5.78 -4.71
N ILE A 28 -9.14 -5.40 -3.44
CA ILE A 28 -8.23 -5.88 -2.39
C ILE A 28 -8.59 -7.33 -2.09
N LYS A 29 -7.65 -8.23 -2.41
CA LYS A 29 -7.75 -9.63 -2.02
C LYS A 29 -7.32 -9.84 -0.57
N TYR A 30 -6.25 -9.19 -0.14
CA TYR A 30 -5.85 -9.16 1.27
C TYR A 30 -5.00 -7.93 1.60
N MET A 31 -4.96 -7.60 2.90
CA MET A 31 -3.96 -6.71 3.50
C MET A 31 -3.46 -7.34 4.80
N LYS A 32 -2.14 -7.49 4.92
CA LYS A 32 -1.48 -8.14 6.06
C LYS A 32 -0.53 -7.15 6.72
N PRO A 33 -0.89 -6.58 7.88
CA PRO A 33 0.04 -5.76 8.64
C PRO A 33 1.10 -6.64 9.30
N SER A 34 2.31 -6.11 9.37
CA SER A 34 3.44 -6.69 10.08
C SER A 34 4.30 -5.57 10.68
N ILE A 35 5.06 -5.92 11.70
CA ILE A 35 6.03 -5.02 12.32
C ILE A 35 7.40 -5.64 12.09
N SER A 36 8.33 -4.83 11.60
CA SER A 36 9.72 -5.20 11.41
C SER A 36 10.58 -4.28 12.27
N THR A 37 11.43 -4.86 13.10
CA THR A 37 12.58 -4.17 13.67
C THR A 37 13.71 -4.29 12.66
N GLY A 38 13.84 -3.29 11.79
CA GLY A 38 15.04 -3.14 10.96
C GLY A 38 16.28 -2.89 11.84
N PRO A 39 17.49 -2.82 11.26
CA PRO A 39 18.73 -2.57 12.01
C PRO A 39 18.85 -1.15 12.59
N GLY A 40 17.92 -0.25 12.25
CA GLY A 40 17.90 1.13 12.74
C GLY A 40 17.11 1.33 14.04
N PRO A 41 17.15 2.54 14.62
CA PRO A 41 16.50 2.83 15.90
C PRO A 41 14.97 2.94 15.82
N TYR A 42 14.38 2.89 14.62
CA TYR A 42 12.95 3.07 14.39
C TYR A 42 12.27 1.74 14.05
N GLN A 43 11.08 1.51 14.60
CA GLN A 43 10.26 0.37 14.21
C GLN A 43 9.61 0.64 12.84
N GLU A 44 9.73 -0.32 11.93
CA GLU A 44 9.06 -0.28 10.64
C GLU A 44 7.67 -0.93 10.77
N SER A 45 6.63 -0.20 10.40
CA SER A 45 5.31 -0.77 10.14
C SER A 45 5.25 -1.12 8.67
N LEU A 46 4.99 -2.39 8.36
CA LEU A 46 4.89 -2.88 6.99
C LEU A 46 3.50 -3.44 6.73
N VAL A 47 2.94 -3.16 5.56
CA VAL A 47 1.70 -3.78 5.09
C VAL A 47 1.99 -4.40 3.74
N GLU A 48 1.74 -5.71 3.64
CA GLU A 48 1.66 -6.40 2.37
C GLU A 48 0.20 -6.43 1.91
N MET A 49 -0.07 -6.08 0.66
CA MET A 49 -1.41 -6.14 0.09
C MET A 49 -1.40 -6.71 -1.32
N GLU A 50 -2.42 -7.48 -1.66
CA GLU A 50 -2.67 -7.97 -3.02
C GLU A 50 -3.93 -7.30 -3.57
N LEU A 51 -3.80 -6.68 -4.74
CA LEU A 51 -4.89 -6.21 -5.58
C LEU A 51 -5.04 -7.19 -6.75
N GLU A 52 -6.23 -7.70 -7.00
CA GLU A 52 -6.53 -8.58 -8.14
C GLU A 52 -7.50 -7.92 -9.12
N GLU A 53 -7.38 -8.29 -10.40
CA GLU A 53 -8.32 -7.84 -11.44
C GLU A 53 -8.41 -6.30 -11.56
N ILE A 54 -7.28 -5.61 -11.42
CA ILE A 54 -7.18 -4.16 -11.64
C ILE A 54 -6.57 -3.83 -13.00
N THR A 55 -6.81 -2.62 -13.49
CA THR A 55 -6.11 -2.07 -14.66
C THR A 55 -4.80 -1.40 -14.25
N LEU A 56 -3.87 -1.22 -15.20
CA LEU A 56 -2.63 -0.47 -14.94
C LEU A 56 -2.93 0.97 -14.47
N ASN A 57 -3.94 1.63 -15.04
CA ASN A 57 -4.35 2.97 -14.63
C ASN A 57 -4.83 3.03 -13.18
N GLN A 58 -5.59 2.03 -12.73
CA GLN A 58 -6.00 1.91 -11.33
C GLN A 58 -4.81 1.70 -10.40
N LEU A 59 -3.84 0.86 -10.80
CA LEU A 59 -2.61 0.67 -10.03
C LEU A 59 -1.85 2.00 -9.88
N ILE A 60 -1.53 2.68 -10.98
CA ILE A 60 -0.80 3.96 -10.96
C ILE A 60 -1.56 5.01 -10.15
N GLY A 61 -2.88 5.09 -10.32
CA GLY A 61 -3.72 5.99 -9.55
C GLY A 61 -3.69 5.71 -8.04
N TYR A 62 -3.59 4.44 -7.64
CA TYR A 62 -3.42 4.07 -6.24
C TYR A 62 -2.02 4.42 -5.72
N LEU A 63 -0.97 4.07 -6.46
CA LEU A 63 0.43 4.36 -6.09
C LEU A 63 0.64 5.86 -5.83
N TYR A 64 0.12 6.71 -6.73
CA TYR A 64 0.24 8.17 -6.59
C TYR A 64 -0.40 8.73 -5.31
N ARG A 65 -1.48 8.09 -4.82
CA ARG A 65 -2.18 8.54 -3.61
C ARG A 65 -1.55 8.01 -2.33
N ILE A 66 -0.95 6.82 -2.36
CA ILE A 66 -0.31 6.24 -1.16
C ILE A 66 1.09 6.79 -0.91
N GLU A 67 1.77 7.30 -1.94
CA GLU A 67 3.03 8.03 -1.79
C GLU A 67 2.75 9.39 -1.12
N SER A 68 2.81 9.39 0.20
CA SER A 68 2.58 10.59 1.03
C SER A 68 3.87 10.98 1.74
N PRO A 69 4.55 12.06 1.29
CA PRO A 69 5.75 12.58 1.95
C PRO A 69 5.48 12.96 3.41
N ASP A 70 4.30 13.50 3.69
CA ASP A 70 3.89 13.94 5.03
C ASP A 70 3.78 12.79 6.03
N ASN A 71 3.40 11.61 5.56
CA ASN A 71 3.26 10.41 6.37
C ASN A 71 4.48 9.49 6.28
N VAL A 72 5.54 9.83 5.54
CA VAL A 72 6.73 8.97 5.35
C VAL A 72 6.31 7.55 4.95
N VAL A 73 5.38 7.46 4.00
CA VAL A 73 4.91 6.18 3.45
C VAL A 73 5.70 5.91 2.19
N SER A 74 6.32 4.74 2.11
CA SER A 74 7.17 4.36 0.99
C SER A 74 6.84 2.95 0.52
N ILE A 75 6.94 2.73 -0.79
CA ILE A 75 6.76 1.40 -1.38
C ILE A 75 8.10 0.68 -1.35
N LYS A 76 8.17 -0.43 -0.62
CA LYS A 76 9.35 -1.28 -0.51
C LYS A 76 9.51 -2.17 -1.74
N ARG A 77 8.39 -2.73 -2.22
CA ARG A 77 8.37 -3.69 -3.32
C ARG A 77 7.02 -3.66 -4.02
N ILE A 78 7.05 -3.84 -5.33
CA ILE A 78 5.89 -4.12 -6.18
C ILE A 78 6.18 -5.37 -6.99
N SER A 79 5.23 -6.29 -7.06
CA SER A 79 5.23 -7.43 -7.98
C SER A 79 3.95 -7.39 -8.80
N ILE A 80 4.07 -7.33 -10.12
CA ILE A 80 2.93 -7.25 -11.05
C ILE A 80 2.91 -8.52 -11.90
N LYS A 81 1.74 -9.14 -12.02
CA LYS A 81 1.50 -10.28 -12.92
C LYS A 81 0.28 -9.98 -13.79
N GLU A 82 0.33 -10.42 -15.04
CA GLU A 82 -0.84 -10.37 -15.91
C GLU A 82 -1.92 -11.33 -15.39
N ASN A 83 -3.16 -10.89 -15.41
CA ASN A 83 -4.27 -11.71 -14.99
C ASN A 83 -4.62 -12.73 -16.08
N LYS A 84 -4.41 -14.01 -15.79
CA LYS A 84 -4.62 -15.11 -16.75
C LYS A 84 -6.08 -15.31 -17.16
N LYS A 85 -7.04 -14.81 -16.38
CA LYS A 85 -8.47 -14.98 -16.63
C LYS A 85 -9.05 -13.83 -17.45
N LYS A 86 -8.46 -12.64 -17.35
CA LYS A 86 -9.00 -11.41 -17.95
C LYS A 86 -7.89 -10.61 -18.64
N PRO A 87 -7.75 -10.74 -19.98
CA PRO A 87 -6.77 -9.98 -20.75
C PRO A 87 -6.88 -8.47 -20.49
N GLY A 88 -5.73 -7.80 -20.36
CA GLY A 88 -5.66 -6.36 -20.06
C GLY A 88 -5.82 -5.99 -18.58
N TYR A 89 -6.02 -6.98 -17.70
CA TYR A 89 -6.00 -6.80 -16.25
C TYR A 89 -4.73 -7.38 -15.63
N ILE A 90 -4.38 -6.86 -14.47
CA ILE A 90 -3.20 -7.27 -13.70
C ILE A 90 -3.60 -7.57 -12.27
N ASP A 91 -2.77 -8.37 -11.63
CA ASP A 91 -2.77 -8.53 -10.19
C ASP A 91 -1.43 -7.97 -9.66
N ALA A 92 -1.49 -7.21 -8.57
CA ALA A 92 -0.34 -6.52 -8.01
C ALA A 92 -0.19 -6.84 -6.52
N ILE A 93 1.01 -7.25 -6.10
CA ILE A 93 1.38 -7.39 -4.70
C ILE A 93 2.28 -6.22 -4.34
N LEU A 94 1.87 -5.45 -3.33
CA LEU A 94 2.55 -4.26 -2.83
C LEU A 94 3.05 -4.54 -1.41
N GLN A 95 4.30 -4.19 -1.14
CA GLN A 95 4.81 -4.06 0.21
C GLN A 95 5.05 -2.57 0.48
N VAL A 96 4.28 -2.02 1.40
CA VAL A 96 4.37 -0.62 1.80
C VAL A 96 4.92 -0.56 3.21
N LEU A 97 5.81 0.38 3.46
CA LEU A 97 6.39 0.60 4.78
C LEU A 97 6.19 2.04 5.25
N THR A 98 6.25 2.20 6.55
CA THR A 98 6.44 3.49 7.19
C THR A 98 7.10 3.34 8.54
N PHE A 99 7.71 4.40 9.04
CA PHE A 99 8.37 4.41 10.35
C PHE A 99 7.39 4.81 11.46
N LYS A 100 7.57 4.22 12.64
CA LYS A 100 6.93 4.64 13.89
C LYS A 100 7.86 5.49 14.74
#